data_AF-A0A395JLV5-F1
#
_entry.id   AF-A0A395JLV5-F1
#
_cell.length_a   1.000
_cell.length_b   1.000
_cell.length_c   1.000
_cell.angle_alpha   90.00
_cell.angle_beta   90.00
_cell.angle_gamma   90.00
#
_symmetry.space_group_name_H-M   'P 1'
#
loop_
_entity.id
_entity.type
_entity.pdbx_description
1 polymer ?
#
loop_
_entity_poly.entity_id
_entity_poly.type
_entity_poly.pdbx_seq_one_letter_code
_entity_poly.pdbx_strand_id
1 'polypeptide(L)'
;MLRDYLELLDWTGRILHEGKRVKIESSMPPILERLTLDRDAWLILTTQFEQQFGQWVGSEIMVRQVYSDRHYQRIPATNSLL
;
A
#
# COMPACT_ATOMS: atom_id res chain seq x y z
N MET A 1 -19.74 2.92 6.74
CA MET A 1 -19.06 1.84 7.49
C MET A 1 -18.76 0.60 6.65
N LEU A 2 -19.72 -0.04 5.95
CA LEU A 2 -19.40 -1.09 4.96
C LEU A 2 -19.36 -0.57 3.52
N ARG A 3 -20.33 0.29 3.17
CA ARG A 3 -20.43 0.90 1.83
C ARG A 3 -19.14 1.60 1.42
N ASP A 4 -18.58 2.43 2.29
CA ASP A 4 -17.34 3.18 2.03
C ASP A 4 -16.13 2.26 1.79
N TYR A 5 -16.11 1.09 2.44
CA TYR A 5 -15.05 0.09 2.22
C TYR A 5 -15.22 -0.63 0.89
N LEU A 6 -16.45 -1.00 0.52
CA LEU A 6 -16.74 -1.60 -0.79
C LEU A 6 -16.47 -0.62 -1.93
N GLU A 7 -16.79 0.66 -1.74
CA GLU A 7 -16.48 1.73 -2.68
C GLU A 7 -14.96 1.91 -2.85
N LEU A 8 -14.20 1.85 -1.76
CA LEU A 8 -12.75 1.87 -1.81
C LEU A 8 -12.18 0.66 -2.56
N LEU A 9 -12.73 -0.53 -2.35
CA LEU A 9 -12.30 -1.75 -3.05
C LEU A 9 -12.60 -1.68 -4.55
N ASP A 10 -13.81 -1.25 -4.93
CA ASP A 10 -14.20 -1.07 -6.34
C ASP A 10 -13.32 -0.01 -7.01
N TRP A 11 -13.09 1.13 -6.34
CA TRP A 11 -12.20 2.18 -6.80
C TRP A 11 -10.77 1.68 -7.01
N THR A 12 -10.23 0.93 -6.05
CA THR A 12 -8.89 0.33 -6.14
C THR A 12 -8.82 -0.64 -7.32
N GLY A 13 -9.81 -1.53 -7.48
CA GLY A 13 -9.85 -2.48 -8.60
C GLY A 13 -9.89 -1.80 -9.98
N ARG A 14 -10.58 -0.66 -10.10
CA ARG A 14 -10.62 0.13 -11.34
C ARG A 14 -9.27 0.77 -11.67
N ILE A 15 -8.54 1.27 -10.67
CA ILE A 15 -7.20 1.87 -10.85
C ILE A 15 -6.13 0.82 -11.17
N LEU A 16 -6.26 -0.41 -10.66
CA LEU A 16 -5.28 -1.47 -10.95
C LEU A 16 -5.49 -2.12 -12.33
N HIS A 17 -6.68 -1.99 -12.91
CA HIS A 17 -7.09 -2.68 -14.14
C HIS A 17 -7.21 -1.72 -15.35
N GLU A 18 -6.33 -0.72 -15.45
CA GLU A 18 -6.29 0.33 -16.51
C GLU A 18 -6.14 -0.17 -17.96
N GLY A 19 -6.28 -1.47 -18.23
CA GLY A 19 -6.35 -2.04 -19.59
C GLY A 19 -7.74 -1.98 -20.25
N LYS A 20 -8.81 -1.62 -19.53
CA LYS A 20 -10.15 -1.41 -20.12
C LYS A 20 -10.47 0.07 -20.09
N ARG A 21 -10.72 0.65 -21.28
CA ARG A 21 -11.11 2.05 -21.55
C ARG A 21 -12.34 2.51 -20.77
N VAL A 22 -12.25 2.62 -19.45
CA VAL A 22 -13.26 3.28 -18.62
C VAL A 22 -12.54 4.44 -17.97
N LYS A 23 -13.02 5.64 -18.30
CA LYS A 23 -12.58 6.93 -17.75
C LYS A 23 -12.42 6.78 -16.24
N ILE A 24 -11.21 6.98 -15.71
CA ILE A 24 -10.95 7.03 -14.26
C ILE A 24 -11.48 8.37 -13.74
N GLU A 25 -12.78 8.60 -13.87
CA GLU A 25 -13.49 9.64 -13.14
C GLU A 25 -14.34 8.96 -12.08
N SER A 26 -13.67 8.28 -11.17
CA SER A 26 -14.24 8.02 -9.86
C SER A 26 -13.53 8.95 -8.91
N SER A 27 -14.25 9.95 -8.41
CA SER A 27 -13.80 10.81 -7.31
C SER A 27 -13.15 9.97 -6.22
N MET A 28 -12.09 10.51 -5.62
CA MET A 28 -11.37 9.83 -4.54
C MET A 28 -12.36 9.46 -3.41
N PRO A 29 -12.40 8.18 -2.96
CA PRO A 29 -13.29 7.77 -1.90
C PRO A 29 -13.03 8.58 -0.62
N PRO A 30 -14.06 9.14 0.06
CA PRO A 30 -13.88 9.95 1.27
C PRO A 30 -13.19 9.23 2.44
N ILE A 31 -13.15 7.89 2.42
CA ILE A 31 -12.42 7.10 3.39
C ILE A 31 -10.91 7.32 3.34
N LEU A 32 -10.35 7.68 2.18
CA LEU A 32 -8.92 8.00 2.06
C LEU A 32 -8.58 9.30 2.78
N GLU A 33 -9.43 10.32 2.66
CA GLU A 33 -9.28 11.58 3.41
C GLU A 33 -9.32 11.32 4.94
N ARG A 34 -10.23 10.47 5.40
CA ARG A 34 -10.32 10.09 6.82
C ARG A 34 -9.09 9.34 7.32
N LEU A 35 -8.45 8.56 6.45
CA LEU A 35 -7.18 7.88 6.74
C LEU A 35 -5.97 8.80 6.57
N THR A 36 -6.17 10.05 6.14
CA THR A 36 -5.08 10.99 5.79
C THR A 36 -4.16 10.40 4.72
N LEU A 37 -4.73 9.68 3.76
CA LEU A 37 -4.02 9.08 2.63
C LEU A 37 -4.46 9.76 1.35
N ASP A 38 -3.50 10.18 0.54
CA ASP A 38 -3.77 10.57 -0.83
C ASP A 38 -3.80 9.36 -1.77
N ARG A 39 -4.12 9.61 -3.04
CA ARG A 39 -4.20 8.57 -4.08
C ARG A 39 -2.89 7.82 -4.24
N ASP A 40 -1.76 8.51 -4.25
CA ASP A 40 -0.46 7.94 -4.57
C ASP A 40 0.05 7.08 -3.42
N ALA A 41 -0.08 7.57 -2.18
CA ALA A 41 0.19 6.81 -0.97
C ALA A 41 -0.68 5.55 -0.91
N TRP A 42 -1.97 5.64 -1.23
CA TRP A 42 -2.85 4.47 -1.28
C TRP A 42 -2.45 3.47 -2.37
N LEU A 43 -2.09 3.96 -3.57
CA LEU A 43 -1.67 3.09 -4.66
C LEU A 43 -0.40 2.32 -4.30
N ILE A 44 0.57 2.99 -3.68
CA ILE A 44 1.79 2.35 -3.17
C ILE A 44 1.44 1.29 -2.12
N LEU A 45 0.59 1.64 -1.14
CA LEU A 45 0.16 0.71 -0.10
C LEU A 45 -0.59 -0.52 -0.62
N THR A 46 -1.30 -0.41 -1.75
CA THR A 46 -2.11 -1.51 -2.31
C THR A 46 -1.39 -2.34 -3.36
N THR A 47 -0.29 -1.83 -3.95
CA THR A 47 0.44 -2.52 -5.03
C THR A 47 1.86 -2.91 -4.68
N GLN A 48 2.51 -2.16 -3.79
CA GLN A 48 3.94 -2.26 -3.51
C GLN A 48 4.23 -2.43 -2.02
N PHE A 49 3.23 -2.78 -1.21
CA PHE A 49 3.37 -2.88 0.25
C PHE A 49 4.62 -3.68 0.66
N GLU A 50 4.74 -4.91 0.18
CA GLU A 50 5.87 -5.79 0.54
C GLU A 50 7.21 -5.26 0.01
N GLN A 51 7.21 -4.60 -1.15
CA GLN A 51 8.42 -4.03 -1.75
C GLN A 51 8.92 -2.81 -0.98
N GLN A 52 8.01 -1.97 -0.50
CA GLN A 52 8.34 -0.73 0.20
C GLN A 52 8.66 -0.94 1.68
N PHE A 53 7.95 -1.85 2.35
CA PHE A 53 8.10 -2.05 3.80
C PHE A 53 8.87 -3.32 4.19
N GLY A 54 9.21 -4.18 3.22
CA GLY A 54 9.98 -5.39 3.45
C GLY A 54 9.22 -6.38 4.34
N GLN A 55 9.85 -6.82 5.44
CA GLN A 55 9.36 -7.94 6.26
C GLN A 55 8.53 -7.53 7.47
N TRP A 56 8.71 -6.31 8.00
CA TRP A 56 8.14 -5.90 9.28
C TRP A 56 7.53 -4.51 9.18
N VAL A 57 6.25 -4.41 9.55
CA VAL A 57 5.51 -3.14 9.58
C VAL A 57 4.79 -3.05 10.91
N GLY A 58 4.87 -1.88 11.56
CA GLY A 58 4.20 -1.66 12.84
C GLY A 58 4.82 -0.50 13.61
N SER A 59 4.52 -0.45 14.91
CA SER A 59 5.13 0.54 15.82
C SER A 59 6.65 0.48 15.75
N GLU A 60 7.29 1.65 15.68
CA GLU A 60 8.74 1.78 15.64
C GLU A 60 9.41 0.97 16.75
N ILE A 61 8.86 1.02 17.97
CA ILE A 61 9.40 0.30 19.13
C ILE A 61 9.43 -1.21 18.87
N MET A 62 8.31 -1.76 18.37
CA MET A 62 8.20 -3.19 18.08
C MET A 62 9.09 -3.60 16.91
N VAL A 63 9.14 -2.80 15.85
CA VAL A 63 10.00 -3.07 14.69
C VAL A 63 11.47 -3.06 15.09
N ARG A 64 11.90 -2.09 15.92
CA ARG A 64 13.27 -2.03 16.45
C ARG A 64 13.60 -3.21 17.36
N GLN A 65 12.65 -3.64 18.20
CA GLN A 65 12.84 -4.78 19.08
C GLN A 65 13.02 -6.07 18.27
N VAL A 66 12.13 -6.34 17.31
CA VAL A 66 12.23 -7.54 16.44
C VAL A 66 13.53 -7.53 15.63
N TYR A 67 13.97 -6.35 15.17
CA TYR A 67 15.24 -6.20 14.45
C TYR A 67 16.47 -6.50 15.33
N SER A 68 16.38 -6.24 16.63
CA SER A 68 17.48 -6.48 17.58
C SER A 68 17.52 -7.95 18.02
N ASP A 69 16.35 -8.54 18.27
CA ASP A 69 16.20 -9.92 18.76
C ASP A 69 16.49 -10.97 17.67
N ARG A 70 16.27 -10.63 16.42
CA ARG A 70 16.58 -11.47 15.26
C ARG A 70 17.71 -10.79 14.51
N HIS A 71 18.91 -11.39 14.46
CA HIS A 71 20.09 -10.91 13.72
C HIS A 71 19.80 -10.62 12.24
N TYR A 72 19.07 -9.55 11.96
CA TYR A 72 18.48 -9.30 10.67
C TYR A 72 19.59 -8.87 9.72
N GLN A 73 19.83 -9.70 8.69
CA GLN A 73 20.60 -9.28 7.53
C GLN A 73 19.66 -8.54 6.59
N ARG A 74 19.96 -7.27 6.33
CA ARG A 74 19.30 -6.49 5.28
C ARG A 74 19.26 -7.31 4.01
N ILE A 75 18.08 -7.47 3.43
CA ILE A 75 17.94 -8.01 2.09
C ILE A 75 18.75 -7.08 1.18
N PRO A 76 19.78 -7.56 0.46
CA PRO A 76 20.54 -6.72 -0.44
C PRO A 76 19.57 -6.12 -1.45
N ALA A 77 19.72 -4.83 -1.76
CA ALA A 77 18.84 -4.14 -2.70
C ALA A 77 18.76 -4.96 -3.98
N THR A 78 17.56 -5.40 -4.35
CA THR A 78 17.30 -6.12 -5.60
C THR A 78 17.40 -5.14 -6.77
N ASN A 79 18.61 -4.68 -7.09
CA ASN A 79 18.94 -4.23 -8.43
C ASN A 79 19.31 -5.48 -9.23
N SER A 80 18.31 -6.32 -9.51
CA SER A 80 18.55 -7.58 -10.25
C SER A 80 17.36 -7.93 -11.12
N LEU A 81 16.88 -6.97 -11.93
CA LEU A 81 16.19 -7.23 -13.19
C LEU A 81 16.42 -6.05 -14.15
N LEU A 82 17.67 -5.93 -14.64
CA LEU A 82 18.00 -5.48 -15.99
C LEU A 82 19.10 -6.40 -16.54
#